data_AF-A0A8J5UG34-F1
#
_entry.id   AF-A0A8J5UG34-F1
#
_cell.length_a   1.000
_cell.length_b   1.000
_cell.length_c   1.000
_cell.angle_alpha   90.00
_cell.angle_beta   90.00
_cell.angle_gamma   90.00
#
_symmetry.space_group_name_H-M   'P 1'
#
loop_
_entity.id
_entity.type
_entity.pdbx_description
1 polymer ?
#
loop_
_entity_poly.entity_id
_entity_poly.type
_entity_poly.pdbx_seq_one_letter_code
_entity_poly.pdbx_strand_id
1 'polypeptide(L)'
;MFKLVHVSDFEAKGAFDEAFKGANGVIYVSTPIILNADPTNVVEPVIKGTINSLEAAARPGVKRYVLSSSSKAIESTNYNYPHHITSSMFNYGAIRKACCEANVDGLDRFMDVYSASRALAELPFWSWVGTN
;
A
#
# COMPACT_ATOMS: atom_id res chain seq x y z
N MET A 1 -26.51 -8.13 8.87
CA MET A 1 -26.24 -9.33 8.05
C MET A 1 -24.90 -9.13 7.37
N PHE A 2 -24.04 -10.15 7.36
CA PHE A 2 -22.72 -10.10 6.70
C PHE A 2 -22.85 -10.65 5.27
N LYS A 3 -22.15 -10.04 4.31
CA LYS A 3 -22.06 -10.51 2.92
C LYS A 3 -20.59 -10.63 2.53
N LEU A 4 -20.23 -11.76 1.95
CA LEU A 4 -18.93 -11.94 1.31
C LEU A 4 -19.05 -11.54 -0.17
N VAL A 5 -18.09 -10.76 -0.66
CA VAL A 5 -17.95 -10.43 -2.09
C VAL A 5 -16.54 -10.81 -2.50
N HIS A 6 -16.43 -11.56 -3.60
CA HIS A 6 -15.15 -11.97 -4.14
C HIS A 6 -14.58 -10.87 -5.05
N VAL A 7 -13.32 -10.50 -4.80
CA VAL A 7 -12.54 -9.60 -5.66
C VAL A 7 -11.30 -10.38 -6.09
N SER A 8 -11.24 -10.81 -7.34
CA SER A 8 -10.21 -11.72 -7.85
C SER A 8 -8.92 -11.04 -8.28
N ASP A 9 -9.03 -9.78 -8.70
CA ASP A 9 -7.93 -8.96 -9.18
C ASP A 9 -8.11 -7.54 -8.68
N PHE A 10 -7.14 -7.04 -7.92
CA PHE A 10 -7.21 -5.73 -7.28
C PHE A 10 -6.80 -4.60 -8.23
N GLU A 11 -6.09 -4.93 -9.32
CA GLU A 11 -5.64 -3.96 -10.33
C GLU A 11 -6.74 -3.71 -11.39
N ALA A 12 -7.67 -4.65 -11.54
CA ALA A 12 -8.77 -4.53 -12.50
C ALA A 12 -9.66 -3.32 -12.20
N LYS A 13 -9.88 -2.46 -13.20
CA LYS A 13 -10.76 -1.29 -13.07
C LYS A 13 -12.15 -1.71 -12.58
N GLY A 14 -12.62 -1.09 -11.50
CA GLY A 14 -13.94 -1.38 -10.93
C GLY A 14 -14.00 -2.65 -10.07
N ALA A 15 -12.85 -3.27 -9.77
CA ALA A 15 -12.74 -4.49 -8.97
C ALA A 15 -13.54 -4.46 -7.65
N PHE A 16 -13.63 -3.28 -7.02
CA PHE A 16 -14.26 -3.10 -5.72
C PHE A 16 -15.67 -2.51 -5.77
N ASP A 17 -16.21 -2.19 -6.96
CA ASP A 17 -17.48 -1.44 -7.08
C ASP A 17 -18.66 -2.20 -6.44
N GLU A 18 -18.78 -3.50 -6.72
CA GLU A 18 -19.81 -4.34 -6.12
C GLU A 18 -19.58 -4.59 -4.62
N ALA A 19 -18.33 -4.60 -4.18
CA ALA A 19 -17.97 -4.77 -2.77
C ALA A 19 -18.32 -3.53 -1.93
N PHE A 20 -18.20 -2.33 -2.51
CA PHE A 20 -18.42 -1.06 -1.80
C PHE A 20 -19.80 -0.45 -2.01
N LYS A 21 -20.66 -1.09 -2.81
CA LYS A 21 -22.03 -0.64 -3.05
C LYS A 21 -22.83 -0.51 -1.75
N GLY A 22 -23.22 0.73 -1.43
CA GLY A 22 -23.98 1.06 -0.22
C GLY A 22 -23.14 1.18 1.07
N ALA A 23 -21.81 1.07 0.98
CA ALA A 23 -20.93 1.22 2.14
C ALA A 23 -20.82 2.69 2.58
N ASN A 24 -20.80 2.94 3.88
CA ASN A 24 -20.48 4.26 4.45
C ASN A 24 -19.01 4.41 4.85
N GLY A 25 -18.31 3.30 5.02
CA GLY A 25 -16.90 3.27 5.38
C GLY A 25 -16.20 2.05 4.77
N VAL A 26 -14.91 2.18 4.48
CA VAL A 26 -14.05 1.10 3.98
C VAL A 26 -12.82 0.99 4.88
N ILE A 27 -12.49 -0.24 5.29
CA ILE A 27 -11.22 -0.58 5.93
C ILE A 27 -10.47 -1.49 4.96
N TYR A 28 -9.50 -0.93 4.25
CA TYR A 28 -8.69 -1.66 3.28
C TYR A 28 -7.47 -2.27 3.98
N VAL A 29 -7.64 -3.53 4.40
CA VAL A 29 -6.59 -4.32 5.08
C VAL A 29 -5.78 -5.16 4.08
N SER A 30 -6.32 -5.37 2.89
CA SER A 30 -5.89 -6.40 1.93
C SER A 30 -4.72 -5.99 1.03
N THR A 31 -3.86 -5.07 1.46
CA THR A 31 -2.66 -4.71 0.69
C THR A 31 -1.71 -5.93 0.59
N PRO A 32 -1.45 -6.47 -0.61
CA PRO A 32 -0.82 -7.77 -0.77
C PRO A 32 0.61 -7.79 -0.20
N ILE A 33 0.98 -8.91 0.43
CA ILE A 33 2.35 -9.18 0.87
C ILE A 33 3.00 -10.05 -0.20
N ILE A 34 3.75 -9.41 -1.09
CA ILE A 34 4.46 -10.09 -2.18
C ILE A 34 5.94 -10.12 -1.80
N LEU A 35 6.48 -11.32 -1.59
CA LEU A 35 7.90 -11.53 -1.30
C LEU A 35 8.63 -11.79 -2.62
N ASN A 36 9.27 -10.76 -3.16
CA ASN A 36 10.02 -10.84 -4.41
C ASN A 36 11.21 -9.87 -4.35
N ALA A 37 12.34 -10.28 -4.94
CA ALA A 37 13.56 -9.46 -4.97
C ALA A 37 13.48 -8.33 -5.99
N ASP A 38 12.63 -8.48 -7.00
CA ASP A 38 12.40 -7.48 -8.04
C ASP A 38 11.25 -6.54 -7.64
N PRO A 39 11.53 -5.24 -7.46
CA PRO A 39 10.51 -4.27 -7.07
C PRO A 39 9.39 -4.10 -8.10
N THR A 40 9.63 -4.38 -9.38
CA THR A 40 8.60 -4.25 -10.43
C THR A 40 7.43 -5.20 -10.18
N ASN A 41 7.71 -6.39 -9.65
CA ASN A 41 6.71 -7.40 -9.31
C ASN A 41 5.93 -7.11 -8.02
N VAL A 42 6.29 -6.05 -7.28
CA VAL A 42 5.72 -5.76 -5.95
C VAL A 42 5.12 -4.37 -5.88
N VAL A 43 5.90 -3.35 -6.26
CA VAL A 43 5.55 -1.94 -6.06
C VAL A 43 4.34 -1.57 -6.91
N GLU A 44 4.35 -1.89 -8.20
CA GLU A 44 3.28 -1.48 -9.11
C GLU A 44 1.91 -2.10 -8.75
N PRO A 45 1.79 -3.42 -8.50
CA PRO A 45 0.52 -4.01 -8.03
C PRO A 45 0.00 -3.39 -6.73
N VAL A 46 0.90 -3.10 -5.78
CA VAL A 46 0.54 -2.53 -4.47
C VAL A 46 0.02 -1.09 -4.62
N ILE A 47 0.64 -0.27 -5.48
CA ILE A 47 0.17 1.09 -5.79
C ILE A 47 -1.19 1.02 -6.48
N LYS A 48 -1.30 0.24 -7.57
CA LYS A 48 -2.53 0.15 -8.37
C LYS A 48 -3.72 -0.34 -7.55
N GLY A 49 -3.54 -1.41 -6.77
CA GLY A 49 -4.62 -1.92 -5.91
C GLY A 49 -5.08 -0.90 -4.86
N THR A 50 -4.13 -0.16 -4.27
CA THR A 50 -4.45 0.90 -3.28
C THR A 50 -5.27 2.03 -3.90
N ILE A 51 -4.85 2.56 -5.06
CA ILE A 51 -5.54 3.66 -5.73
C ILE A 51 -6.88 3.20 -6.31
N ASN A 52 -6.95 2.03 -6.94
CA ASN A 52 -8.19 1.50 -7.49
C ASN A 52 -9.27 1.28 -6.40
N SER A 53 -8.87 0.75 -5.23
CA SER A 53 -9.77 0.64 -4.06
C SER A 53 -10.23 2.02 -3.57
N LEU A 54 -9.32 2.98 -3.47
CA LEU A 54 -9.64 4.34 -3.03
C LEU A 54 -10.65 5.02 -3.96
N GLU A 55 -10.40 4.96 -5.28
CA GLU A 55 -11.31 5.50 -6.29
C GLU A 55 -12.67 4.79 -6.29
N ALA A 56 -12.69 3.46 -6.08
CA ALA A 56 -13.92 2.69 -5.96
C ALA A 56 -14.74 3.10 -4.74
N ALA A 57 -14.09 3.43 -3.62
CA ALA A 57 -14.78 3.94 -2.44
C ALA A 57 -15.34 5.35 -2.67
N ALA A 58 -14.63 6.19 -3.43
CA ALA A 58 -15.06 7.55 -3.73
C ALA A 58 -16.31 7.61 -4.62
N ARG A 59 -16.41 6.75 -5.64
CA ARG A 59 -17.54 6.72 -6.60
C ARG A 59 -18.94 6.70 -5.96
N PRO A 60 -19.26 5.81 -4.99
CA PRO A 60 -20.55 5.79 -4.31
C PRO A 60 -20.64 6.76 -3.11
N GLY A 61 -19.59 7.56 -2.85
CA GLY A 61 -19.57 8.52 -1.74
C GLY A 61 -19.33 7.88 -0.36
N VAL A 62 -18.40 6.91 -0.26
CA VAL A 62 -17.95 6.39 1.04
C VAL A 62 -17.42 7.55 1.89
N LYS A 63 -17.85 7.64 3.15
CA LYS A 63 -17.57 8.78 4.04
C LYS A 63 -16.23 8.69 4.75
N ARG A 64 -15.71 7.48 4.97
CA ARG A 64 -14.46 7.22 5.69
C ARG A 64 -13.71 6.06 5.05
N TYR A 65 -12.43 6.24 4.79
CA TYR A 65 -11.54 5.20 4.28
C TYR A 65 -10.37 5.03 5.25
N VAL A 66 -10.05 3.78 5.59
CA VAL A 66 -8.88 3.43 6.40
C VAL A 66 -7.97 2.55 5.56
N LEU A 67 -6.77 3.04 5.27
CA LEU A 67 -5.70 2.27 4.66
C LEU A 67 -4.90 1.55 5.75
N SER A 68 -4.81 0.22 5.69
CA SER A 68 -3.87 -0.53 6.52
C SER A 68 -2.50 -0.55 5.84
N SER A 69 -1.66 0.40 6.24
CA SER A 69 -0.27 0.43 5.82
C SER A 69 0.63 -0.37 6.78
N SER A 70 1.88 0.04 6.96
CA SER A 70 2.87 -0.62 7.81
C SER A 70 3.85 0.42 8.33
N SER A 71 4.43 0.19 9.52
CA SER A 71 5.58 0.97 10.00
C SER A 71 6.77 0.96 9.01
N LYS A 72 6.85 -0.06 8.14
CA LYS A 72 7.84 -0.15 7.06
C LYS A 72 7.71 0.92 5.98
N ALA A 73 6.53 1.55 5.86
CA ALA A 73 6.35 2.73 5.00
C ALA A 73 7.16 3.94 5.51
N ILE A 74 7.51 3.94 6.80
CA ILE A 74 8.18 5.06 7.47
C ILE A 74 9.66 4.78 7.69
N GLU A 75 10.00 3.59 8.19
CA GLU A 75 11.38 3.25 8.54
C GLU A 75 11.68 1.74 8.41
N SER A 76 12.89 1.40 7.97
CA SER A 76 13.42 0.04 8.03
C SER A 76 13.82 -0.30 9.47
N THR A 77 14.00 -1.59 9.80
CA THR A 77 14.31 -1.93 11.19
C THR A 77 15.67 -1.35 11.58
N ASN A 78 15.70 -0.55 12.63
CA ASN A 78 16.91 -0.03 13.24
C ASN A 78 16.92 -0.40 14.73
N TYR A 79 17.89 -1.21 15.14
CA TYR A 79 17.97 -1.74 16.50
C TYR A 79 18.92 -0.92 17.37
N ASN A 80 18.62 -0.82 18.66
CA ASN A 80 19.50 -0.24 19.69
C ASN A 80 19.75 1.27 19.59
N TYR A 81 18.96 2.00 18.81
CA TYR A 81 19.05 3.44 18.68
C TYR A 81 17.66 4.08 18.87
N PRO A 82 17.50 5.06 19.78
CA PRO A 82 16.26 5.82 19.86
C PRO A 82 16.06 6.65 18.59
N HIS A 83 14.87 6.56 18.00
CA HIS A 83 14.49 7.34 16.83
C HIS A 83 13.15 8.01 17.04
N HIS A 84 13.02 9.21 16.48
CA HIS A 84 11.77 9.95 16.46
C HIS A 84 11.06 9.68 15.13
N ILE A 85 9.88 9.09 15.21
CA ILE A 85 9.05 8.77 14.05
C ILE A 85 7.82 9.68 14.07
N THR A 86 7.50 10.30 12.94
CA THR A 86 6.32 11.16 12.78
C THR A 86 5.49 10.72 11.58
N SER A 87 4.25 11.22 11.51
CA SER A 87 3.34 10.97 10.38
C SER A 87 3.75 11.63 9.07
N SER A 88 4.79 12.48 9.07
CA SER A 88 5.30 13.16 7.87
C SER A 88 6.51 12.45 7.24
N MET A 89 6.98 11.36 7.84
CA MET A 89 8.14 10.62 7.38
C MET A 89 7.76 9.53 6.37
N PHE A 90 8.68 9.21 5.47
CA PHE A 90 8.56 8.09 4.54
C PHE A 90 9.92 7.39 4.43
N ASN A 91 9.89 6.09 4.16
CA ASN A 91 11.08 5.25 4.06
C ASN A 91 11.81 5.43 2.73
N TYR A 92 12.33 6.63 2.47
CA TYR A 92 13.10 6.93 1.26
C TYR A 92 14.37 6.06 1.15
N GLY A 93 14.89 5.59 2.28
CA GLY A 93 15.98 4.62 2.33
C GLY A 93 15.60 3.33 1.60
N ALA A 94 14.49 2.70 1.97
CA ALA A 94 13.99 1.49 1.29
C ALA A 94 13.67 1.74 -0.18
N ILE A 95 13.06 2.90 -0.52
CA ILE A 95 12.78 3.27 -1.92
C ILE A 95 14.08 3.32 -2.73
N ARG A 96 15.13 3.98 -2.21
CA ARG A 96 16.44 4.05 -2.87
C ARG A 96 17.05 2.67 -3.06
N LYS A 97 17.02 1.82 -2.02
CA LYS A 97 17.55 0.45 -2.12
C LYS A 97 16.78 -0.37 -3.14
N ALA A 98 15.45 -0.34 -3.10
CA ALA A 98 14.59 -1.03 -4.07
C ALA A 98 14.92 -0.62 -5.50
N CYS A 99 15.03 0.69 -5.76
CA CYS A 99 15.29 1.24 -7.09
C CYS A 99 16.72 1.00 -7.62
N CYS A 100 17.73 1.13 -6.76
CA CYS A 100 19.11 1.30 -7.21
C CYS A 100 20.05 0.13 -6.88
N GLU A 101 19.64 -0.82 -6.03
CA GLU A 101 20.47 -1.97 -5.66
C GLU A 101 20.06 -3.23 -6.44
N ALA A 102 20.98 -4.19 -6.56
CA ALA A 102 20.75 -5.41 -7.32
C ALA A 102 19.61 -6.26 -6.73
N ASN A 103 18.85 -6.93 -7.60
CA ASN A 103 17.79 -7.87 -7.23
C ASN A 103 18.36 -9.21 -6.76
N VAL A 104 19.13 -9.19 -5.67
CA VAL A 104 19.67 -10.39 -5.04
C VAL A 104 18.58 -11.05 -4.22
N ASP A 105 18.28 -12.32 -4.48
CA ASP A 105 17.31 -13.07 -3.70
C ASP A 105 17.76 -13.19 -2.24
N GLY A 106 16.83 -12.95 -1.32
CA GLY A 106 17.10 -13.01 0.11
C GLY A 106 16.11 -12.19 0.92
N LEU A 107 15.96 -12.58 2.20
CA LEU A 107 15.01 -11.94 3.11
C LEU A 107 15.25 -10.43 3.23
N ASP A 108 16.50 -9.99 3.32
CA ASP A 108 16.83 -8.55 3.40
C ASP A 108 16.33 -7.78 2.18
N ARG A 109 16.54 -8.34 0.99
CA ARG A 109 16.05 -7.73 -0.26
C ARG A 109 14.53 -7.72 -0.31
N PHE A 110 13.87 -8.81 0.06
CA PHE A 110 12.41 -8.88 0.12
C PHE A 110 11.84 -7.83 1.08
N MET A 111 12.49 -7.64 2.23
CA MET A 111 12.08 -6.65 3.22
C MET A 111 12.31 -5.21 2.73
N ASP A 112 13.41 -4.93 2.03
CA ASP A 112 13.66 -3.62 1.42
C ASP A 112 12.62 -3.32 0.32
N VAL A 113 12.32 -4.28 -0.56
CA VAL A 113 11.29 -4.15 -1.61
C VAL A 113 9.88 -4.01 -1.02
N TYR A 114 9.53 -4.81 -0.01
CA TYR A 114 8.27 -4.67 0.72
C TYR A 114 8.15 -3.29 1.38
N SER A 115 9.21 -2.82 2.05
CA SER A 115 9.19 -1.52 2.72
C SER A 115 9.02 -0.37 1.71
N ALA A 116 9.70 -0.47 0.56
CA ALA A 116 9.53 0.46 -0.53
C ALA A 116 8.11 0.46 -1.10
N SER A 117 7.48 -0.71 -1.28
CA SER A 117 6.10 -0.78 -1.81
C SER A 117 5.08 -0.15 -0.88
N ARG A 118 5.26 -0.27 0.44
CA ARG A 118 4.39 0.40 1.43
C ARG A 118 4.56 1.91 1.40
N ALA A 119 5.80 2.40 1.36
CA ALA A 119 6.06 3.84 1.26
C ALA A 119 5.52 4.42 -0.07
N LEU A 120 5.79 3.74 -1.18
CA LEU A 120 5.38 4.19 -2.51
C LEU A 120 3.88 4.08 -2.79
N ALA A 121 3.14 3.25 -2.05
CA ALA A 121 1.67 3.25 -2.13
C ALA A 121 1.02 4.32 -1.25
N GLU A 122 1.62 4.67 -0.10
CA GLU A 122 1.12 5.76 0.72
C GLU A 122 1.27 7.14 0.07
N LEU A 123 2.39 7.40 -0.62
CA LEU A 123 2.63 8.69 -1.27
C LEU A 123 1.51 9.13 -2.25
N PRO A 124 1.14 8.33 -3.28
CA PRO A 124 0.03 8.66 -4.16
C PRO A 124 -1.32 8.55 -3.46
N PHE A 125 -1.49 7.69 -2.46
CA PHE A 125 -2.70 7.64 -1.63
C PHE A 125 -2.95 8.99 -0.93
N TRP A 126 -1.96 9.52 -0.23
CA TRP A 126 -2.08 10.81 0.46
C TRP A 126 -2.19 11.97 -0.52
N SER A 127 -1.48 11.91 -1.66
CA SER A 127 -1.65 12.89 -2.74
C SER A 127 -3.09 12.90 -3.25
N TRP A 128 -3.69 11.73 -3.51
CA TRP A 128 -5.05 11.61 -4.01
C TRP A 128 -6.07 12.15 -3.01
N VAL A 129 -5.90 11.83 -1.72
CA VAL A 129 -6.76 12.33 -0.63
C VAL A 129 -6.67 13.85 -0.48
N GLY A 130 -5.52 14.45 -0.80
CA GLY A 130 -5.34 15.90 -0.77
C GLY A 130 -6.03 16.64 -1.92
N THR A 131 -6.41 15.94 -3.00
CA THR A 131 -6.93 16.55 -4.23
C THR A 131 -8.37 16.16 -4.60
N ASN A 132 -9.02 15.27 -3.83
CA ASN A 132 -10.38 14.78 -4.06
C ASN A 132 -11.18 14.79 -2.77
#